data_AF-A0A3D0QBV6-F1
#
_entry.id   AF-A0A3D0QBV6-F1
#
_cell.length_a   1.000
_cell.length_b   1.000
_cell.length_c   1.000
_cell.angle_alpha   90.00
_cell.angle_beta   90.00
_cell.angle_gamma   90.00
#
_symmetry.space_group_name_H-M   'P 1'
#
loop_
_entity.id
_entity.type
_entity.pdbx_description
1 polymer ?
#
loop_
_entity_poly.entity_id
_entity_poly.type
_entity_poly.pdbx_seq_one_letter_code
_entity_poly.pdbx_strand_id
1 'polypeptide(L)'
;MENARCISLFLAAIFFLHSTSSSQLSVKADFVYGSRPGYIDDATLVVEPHGAYVEQSLYLTYSDHSQYSYTSNLELVHRFQLPAGAVVNDLWLWIGDSVMKARMF
;
A
#
# COMPACT_ATOMS: atom_id res chain seq x y z
N MET A 1 39.33 -20.86 -18.77
CA MET A 1 38.94 -19.78 -17.85
C MET A 1 37.87 -18.85 -18.45
N GLU A 2 37.07 -19.32 -19.42
CA GLU A 2 36.06 -18.48 -20.10
C GLU A 2 34.64 -18.70 -19.55
N ASN A 3 34.39 -19.91 -19.04
CA ASN A 3 33.09 -20.42 -18.60
C ASN A 3 32.61 -19.76 -17.30
N ALA A 4 33.55 -19.39 -16.42
CA ALA A 4 33.26 -18.74 -15.13
C ALA A 4 32.81 -17.28 -15.28
N ARG A 5 33.19 -16.60 -16.38
CA ARG A 5 32.81 -15.19 -16.63
C ARG A 5 31.37 -15.08 -17.14
N CYS A 6 30.91 -16.05 -17.94
CA CYS A 6 29.50 -16.12 -18.38
C CYS A 6 28.54 -16.44 -17.21
N ILE A 7 28.92 -17.34 -16.30
CA ILE A 7 28.11 -17.69 -15.12
C ILE A 7 27.99 -16.49 -14.17
N SER A 8 29.08 -15.73 -13.99
CA SER A 8 29.06 -14.49 -13.19
C SER A 8 28.17 -13.40 -13.81
N LEU A 9 28.10 -13.29 -15.14
CA LEU A 9 27.19 -12.36 -15.82
C LEU A 9 25.72 -12.77 -15.67
N PHE A 10 25.43 -14.08 -15.71
CA PHE A 10 24.07 -14.61 -15.60
C PHE A 10 23.51 -14.44 -14.17
N LEU A 11 24.32 -14.66 -13.14
CA LEU A 11 23.95 -14.44 -11.73
C LEU A 11 23.72 -12.96 -11.41
N ALA A 12 24.49 -12.05 -12.02
CA ALA A 12 24.28 -10.61 -11.87
C ALA A 12 22.96 -10.14 -12.52
N ALA A 13 22.57 -10.74 -13.65
CA ALA A 13 21.30 -10.41 -14.34
C ALA A 13 20.06 -10.87 -13.56
N ILE A 14 20.13 -12.01 -12.85
CA ILE A 14 19.02 -12.51 -12.01
C ILE A 14 18.79 -11.59 -10.79
N PHE A 15 19.85 -10.94 -10.29
CA PHE A 15 19.76 -9.92 -9.25
C PHE A 15 19.20 -8.56 -9.73
N PHE A 16 18.86 -8.38 -11.01
CA PHE A 16 18.16 -7.17 -11.47
C PHE A 16 16.64 -7.36 -11.66
N LEU A 17 16.12 -8.58 -11.47
CA LEU A 17 14.68 -8.86 -11.41
C LEU A 17 14.15 -8.62 -9.99
N HIS A 18 14.43 -7.45 -9.41
CA HIS A 18 13.83 -7.08 -8.15
C HIS A 18 12.39 -6.61 -8.38
N SER A 19 11.48 -7.15 -7.58
CA SER A 19 10.05 -6.91 -7.57
C SER A 19 9.75 -5.41 -7.60
N THR A 20 9.09 -4.94 -8.66
CA THR A 20 8.56 -3.58 -8.71
C THR A 20 7.34 -3.52 -7.80
N SER A 21 7.49 -3.08 -6.54
CA SER A 21 6.34 -2.75 -5.72
C SER A 21 5.84 -1.35 -6.10
N SER A 22 4.57 -1.25 -6.44
CA SER A 22 3.92 0.04 -6.68
C SER A 22 2.98 0.34 -5.52
N SER A 23 3.27 1.41 -4.78
CA SER A 23 2.36 2.00 -3.81
C SER A 23 2.06 3.42 -4.26
N GLN A 24 0.79 3.79 -4.21
CA GLN A 24 0.33 5.13 -4.57
C GLN A 24 -0.73 5.56 -3.57
N LEU A 25 -0.58 6.79 -3.07
CA LEU A 25 -1.59 7.46 -2.28
C LEU A 25 -1.91 8.81 -2.92
N SER A 26 -3.17 9.02 -3.26
CA SER A 26 -3.63 10.26 -3.89
C SER A 26 -5.02 10.63 -3.41
N VAL A 27 -5.29 11.93 -3.38
CA VAL A 27 -6.61 12.49 -3.08
C VAL A 27 -7.15 13.16 -4.33
N LYS A 28 -8.46 13.07 -4.51
CA LYS A 28 -9.22 13.70 -5.58
C LYS A 28 -10.43 14.40 -5.00
N ALA A 29 -10.94 15.36 -5.75
CA ALA A 29 -12.16 16.08 -5.42
C ALA A 29 -13.07 16.09 -6.64
N ASP A 30 -14.38 16.02 -6.40
CA ASP A 30 -15.36 16.19 -7.46
C ASP A 30 -15.16 17.56 -8.12
N PHE A 31 -15.25 17.60 -9.46
CA PHE A 31 -15.10 18.80 -10.31
C PHE A 31 -13.68 19.41 -10.40
N VAL A 32 -12.67 18.80 -9.78
CA VAL A 32 -11.26 19.23 -9.90
C VAL A 32 -10.54 18.27 -10.81
N TYR A 33 -9.98 18.76 -11.92
CA TYR A 33 -9.16 17.93 -12.79
C TYR A 33 -7.82 17.60 -12.12
N GLY A 34 -7.49 16.31 -12.05
CA GLY A 34 -6.24 15.81 -11.48
C GLY A 34 -6.37 15.32 -10.03
N SER A 35 -5.23 14.93 -9.46
CA SER A 35 -5.12 14.47 -8.08
C SER A 35 -3.97 15.17 -7.39
N ARG A 36 -4.07 15.36 -6.08
CA ARG A 36 -2.98 15.81 -5.23
C ARG A 36 -2.48 14.66 -4.34
N PRO A 37 -1.29 14.75 -3.75
CA PRO A 37 -0.81 13.74 -2.81
C PRO A 37 -1.77 13.60 -1.63
N GLY A 38 -2.00 12.35 -1.21
CA GLY A 38 -2.55 12.08 0.12
C GLY A 38 -1.43 11.79 1.10
N TYR A 39 -1.72 11.91 2.38
CA TYR A 39 -0.76 11.75 3.46
C TYR A 39 -1.22 10.64 4.41
N ILE A 40 -0.25 9.95 5.01
CA ILE A 40 -0.46 9.05 6.13
C ILE A 40 0.10 9.79 7.35
N ASP A 41 -0.77 10.23 8.24
CA ASP A 41 -0.37 10.99 9.42
C ASP A 41 0.10 10.07 10.54
N ASP A 42 -0.55 8.91 10.68
CA ASP A 42 -0.19 7.88 11.65
C ASP A 42 -0.21 6.51 10.99
N ALA A 43 0.76 5.68 11.37
CA ALA A 43 0.84 4.29 10.95
C ALA A 43 1.24 3.43 12.15
N THR A 44 0.39 2.45 12.49
CA THR A 44 0.70 1.44 13.50
C THR A 44 0.63 0.07 12.85
N LEU A 45 1.75 -0.66 12.91
CA LEU A 45 1.85 -2.05 12.50
C LEU A 45 1.93 -2.93 13.74
N VAL A 46 0.96 -3.81 13.91
CA VAL A 46 0.97 -4.86 14.93
C VAL A 46 1.34 -6.17 14.25
N VAL A 47 2.30 -6.89 14.81
CA VAL A 47 2.81 -8.14 14.26
C VAL A 47 2.67 -9.24 15.31
N GLU A 48 1.90 -10.28 14.97
CA GLU A 48 1.58 -11.38 15.88
C GLU A 48 2.02 -12.72 15.27
N PRO A 49 3.07 -13.35 15.79
CA PRO A 49 3.50 -14.67 15.32
C PRO A 49 2.57 -15.78 15.84
N HIS A 50 2.05 -16.61 14.94
CA HIS A 50 1.20 -17.77 15.26
C HIS A 50 1.90 -19.11 14.96
N GLY A 51 3.23 -19.10 14.94
CA GLY A 51 4.08 -20.28 14.67
C GLY A 51 4.22 -20.57 13.17
N ALA A 52 3.15 -21.03 12.51
CA ALA A 52 3.17 -21.39 11.09
C ALA A 52 2.98 -20.19 10.14
N TYR A 53 2.42 -19.09 10.66
CA TYR A 53 2.23 -17.84 9.94
C TYR A 53 2.41 -16.66 10.90
N VAL A 54 2.46 -15.46 10.32
CA VAL A 54 2.48 -14.20 11.06
C VAL A 54 1.25 -13.41 10.63
N GLU A 55 0.48 -12.95 11.60
CA GLU A 55 -0.59 -12.00 11.36
C GLU A 55 -0.03 -10.57 11.45
N GLN A 56 -0.46 -9.73 10.52
CA GLN A 56 -0.05 -8.33 10.45
C GLN A 56 -1.30 -7.45 10.37
N SER A 57 -1.53 -6.66 11.40
CA SER A 57 -2.61 -5.67 11.44
C SER A 57 -2.02 -4.28 11.21
N LEU A 58 -2.47 -3.62 10.14
CA LEU A 58 -2.00 -2.30 9.76
C LEU A 58 -3.12 -1.26 9.95
N TYR A 59 -2.88 -0.30 10.82
CA TYR A 59 -3.78 0.82 11.10
C TYR A 59 -3.17 2.11 10.53
N LEU A 60 -3.91 2.80 9.67
CA LEU A 60 -3.46 3.99 8.96
C LEU A 60 -4.47 5.12 9.12
N THR A 61 -3.98 6.29 9.52
CA THR A 61 -4.74 7.54 9.53
C THR A 61 -4.34 8.34 8.30
N TYR A 62 -5.32 8.71 7.47
CA TYR A 62 -5.05 9.47 6.24
C TYR A 62 -5.55 10.90 6.33
N SER A 63 -4.91 11.79 5.58
CA SER A 63 -5.39 13.15 5.37
C SER A 63 -4.99 13.72 4.01
N ASP A 64 -5.57 14.86 3.66
CA ASP A 64 -5.20 15.67 2.50
C ASP A 64 -4.34 16.90 2.89
N HIS A 65 -3.97 17.04 4.17
CA HIS A 65 -3.36 18.26 4.74
C HIS A 65 -4.08 19.55 4.35
N SER A 66 -5.42 19.54 4.28
CA SER A 66 -6.25 20.68 3.87
C SER A 66 -5.91 21.21 2.47
N GLN A 67 -5.35 20.39 1.59
CA GLN A 67 -5.06 20.78 0.22
C GLN A 67 -6.34 21.11 -0.56
N TYR A 68 -7.49 20.59 -0.16
CA TYR A 68 -8.77 20.85 -0.80
C TYR A 68 -9.69 21.74 0.04
N SER A 69 -9.20 22.92 0.46
CA SER A 69 -9.93 23.85 1.35
C SER A 69 -11.31 24.34 0.86
N TYR A 70 -11.65 24.11 -0.41
CA TYR A 70 -12.89 24.56 -1.05
C TYR A 70 -13.97 23.47 -1.14
N THR A 71 -13.69 22.24 -0.73
CA THR A 71 -14.66 21.13 -0.74
C THR A 71 -14.37 20.12 0.35
N SER A 72 -15.42 19.60 0.96
CA SER A 72 -15.33 18.50 1.94
C SER A 72 -15.60 17.13 1.32
N ASN A 73 -15.98 17.08 0.03
CA ASN A 73 -16.23 15.82 -0.69
C ASN A 73 -14.97 15.41 -1.45
N LEU A 74 -14.24 14.47 -0.86
CA LEU A 74 -12.94 14.00 -1.34
C LEU A 74 -12.95 12.48 -1.49
N GLU A 75 -12.25 11.99 -2.51
CA GLU A 75 -11.93 10.58 -2.70
C GLU A 75 -10.45 10.36 -2.39
N LEU A 76 -10.16 9.48 -1.43
CA LEU A 76 -8.81 9.04 -1.13
C LEU A 76 -8.56 7.67 -1.78
N VAL A 77 -7.52 7.60 -2.60
CA VAL A 77 -7.13 6.40 -3.35
C VAL A 77 -5.78 5.93 -2.83
N HIS A 78 -5.77 4.83 -2.08
CA HIS A 78 -4.56 4.11 -1.68
C HIS A 78 -4.46 2.80 -2.44
N ARG A 79 -3.46 2.69 -3.33
CA ARG A 79 -3.11 1.45 -4.02
C ARG A 79 -1.86 0.87 -3.37
N PHE A 80 -1.93 -0.41 -3.04
CA PHE A 80 -0.82 -1.16 -2.47
C PHE A 80 -0.76 -2.55 -3.11
N GLN A 81 0.39 -3.21 -2.92
CA GLN A 81 0.62 -4.57 -3.35
C GLN A 81 0.99 -5.41 -2.13
N LEU A 82 0.52 -6.64 -2.13
CA LEU A 82 0.84 -7.61 -1.10
C LEU A 82 2.06 -8.43 -1.54
N PRO A 83 2.94 -8.81 -0.62
CA PRO A 83 3.99 -9.80 -0.90
C PRO A 83 3.39 -11.11 -1.42
N ALA A 84 4.17 -11.86 -2.19
CA ALA A 84 3.76 -13.18 -2.65
C ALA A 84 3.43 -14.09 -1.46
N GLY A 85 2.26 -14.75 -1.51
CA GLY A 85 1.79 -15.63 -0.44
C GLY A 85 1.09 -14.92 0.73
N ALA A 86 1.03 -13.59 0.76
CA ALA A 86 0.23 -12.86 1.73
C ALA A 86 -1.26 -12.84 1.32
N VAL A 87 -2.14 -12.90 2.31
CA VAL A 87 -3.59 -12.87 2.14
C VAL A 87 -4.17 -11.79 3.06
N VAL A 88 -5.11 -11.00 2.55
CA VAL A 88 -5.87 -10.05 3.36
C VAL A 88 -7.06 -10.79 3.95
N ASN A 89 -7.13 -10.84 5.28
CA ASN A 89 -8.23 -11.49 6.01
C ASN A 89 -9.35 -10.51 6.37
N ASP A 90 -9.01 -9.26 6.71
CA ASP A 90 -9.95 -8.24 7.13
C ASP A 90 -9.52 -6.84 6.62
N LEU A 91 -10.51 -6.03 6.22
CA LEU A 91 -10.31 -4.64 5.80
C LEU A 91 -11.50 -3.81 6.29
N TRP A 92 -11.18 -2.79 7.07
CA TRP A 92 -12.11 -1.92 7.73
C TRP A 92 -11.76 -0.46 7.42
N LEU A 93 -12.79 0.37 7.32
CA LEU A 93 -12.67 1.80 7.07
C LEU A 93 -13.55 2.55 8.07
N TRP A 94 -12.95 3.52 8.75
CA TRP A 94 -13.62 4.42 9.68
C TRP A 94 -13.62 5.83 9.10
N ILE A 95 -14.80 6.47 9.03
CA ILE A 95 -14.96 7.86 8.60
C ILE A 95 -15.89 8.55 9.60
N GLY A 96 -15.33 9.42 10.44
CA GLY A 96 -16.08 9.98 11.57
C GLY A 96 -16.64 8.86 12.44
N ASP A 97 -17.96 8.88 12.65
CA ASP A 97 -18.68 7.86 13.42
C ASP A 97 -19.13 6.64 12.59
N SER A 98 -18.85 6.63 11.28
CA SER A 98 -19.23 5.54 10.38
C SER A 98 -18.13 4.51 10.25
N VAL A 99 -18.52 3.22 10.30
CA VAL A 99 -17.62 2.09 10.10
C VAL A 99 -18.10 1.24 8.94
N MET A 100 -17.19 0.92 8.03
CA MET A 100 -17.44 0.10 6.85
C MET A 100 -16.49 -1.10 6.86
N LYS A 101 -17.03 -2.29 6.59
CA LYS A 101 -16.24 -3.51 6.42
C LYS A 101 -16.25 -3.93 4.96
N ALA A 102 -15.09 -4.24 4.40
CA ALA A 102 -15.02 -4.81 3.07
C ALA A 102 -15.59 -6.23 3.05
N ARG A 103 -16.29 -6.56 1.97
CA ARG A 103 -16.68 -7.93 1.68
C ARG A 103 -15.61 -8.57 0.81
N MET A 104 -14.98 -9.63 1.32
CA MET A 104 -14.00 -10.43 0.58
C MET A 104 -14.69 -11.66 0.00
N PHE A 105 -14.20 -12.14 -1.14
CA PHE A 105 -14.72 -13.29 -1.88
C PHE A 105 -13.63 -14.33 -2.07
#